data_AF-A0A427TUC6-F1
#
_entry.id   AF-A0A427TUC6-F1
#
_cell.length_a   1.000
_cell.length_b   1.000
_cell.length_c   1.000
_cell.angle_alpha   90.00
_cell.angle_beta   90.00
_cell.angle_gamma   90.00
#
_symmetry.space_group_name_H-M   'P 1'
#
loop_
_entity.id
_entity.type
_entity.pdbx_description
1 polymer ?
#
loop_
_entity_poly.entity_id
_entity_poly.type
_entity_poly.pdbx_seq_one_letter_code
_entity_poly.pdbx_strand_id
1 'polypeptide(L)'
;MDYVFLIAGSLMIITCFYFIISPFFSASEEQPAGKAETDERLTLEQVYSAVNELEMDFLMKKITHEDFEKLKEQYQLLAAELLKEETKHKKLKHPHAAVGKTKKAADEAEAEILRELKKLRNQKG
;
A
#
# COMPACT_ATOMS: atom_id res chain seq x y z
N MET A 1 -43.49 13.57 39.72
CA MET A 1 -42.41 14.31 39.06
C MET A 1 -41.14 13.47 38.98
N ASP A 2 -40.84 12.67 40.01
CA ASP A 2 -39.64 11.82 40.09
C ASP A 2 -39.55 10.75 38.99
N TYR A 3 -40.68 10.15 38.62
CA TYR A 3 -40.74 9.20 37.50
C TYR A 3 -40.37 9.83 36.16
N VAL A 4 -40.68 11.11 35.96
CA VAL A 4 -40.33 11.83 34.72
C VAL A 4 -38.81 12.04 34.64
N PHE A 5 -38.18 12.40 35.77
CA PHE A 5 -36.72 12.51 35.87
C PHE A 5 -36.02 11.16 35.69
N LEU A 6 -36.56 10.08 36.26
CA LEU A 6 -36.03 8.73 36.07
C LEU A 6 -36.09 8.28 34.60
N ILE A 7 -37.21 8.52 33.92
CA ILE A 7 -37.37 8.17 32.50
C ILE A 7 -36.44 9.01 31.62
N ALA A 8 -36.36 10.32 31.87
CA ALA A 8 -35.46 11.20 31.13
C ALA A 8 -33.98 10.84 31.33
N GLY A 9 -33.59 10.55 32.56
CA GLY A 9 -32.23 10.10 32.88
C GLY A 9 -31.89 8.76 32.21
N SER A 10 -32.81 7.80 32.22
CA SER A 10 -32.62 6.51 31.55
C SER A 10 -32.46 6.66 30.04
N LEU A 11 -33.27 7.51 29.40
CA LEU A 11 -33.15 7.78 27.96
C LEU A 11 -31.80 8.39 27.59
N MET A 12 -31.32 9.33 28.40
CA MET A 12 -30.02 9.96 28.21
C MET A 12 -28.88 8.93 28.29
N ILE A 13 -28.90 8.08 29.32
CA ILE A 13 -27.90 7.02 29.50
C ILE A 13 -27.89 6.07 28.29
N ILE A 14 -29.06 5.58 27.87
CA ILE A 14 -29.18 4.68 26.72
C ILE A 14 -28.63 5.33 25.45
N THR A 15 -28.89 6.63 25.25
CA THR A 15 -28.40 7.38 24.08
C THR A 15 -26.87 7.49 24.11
N CYS A 16 -26.27 7.80 25.27
CA CYS A 16 -24.82 7.84 25.43
C CYS A 16 -24.17 6.48 25.14
N PHE A 17 -24.73 5.39 25.68
CA PHE A 17 -24.24 4.04 25.39
C PHE A 17 -24.39 3.68 23.91
N TYR A 18 -25.52 4.06 23.28
CA TYR A 18 -25.73 3.87 21.86
C TYR A 18 -24.64 4.55 21.02
N PHE A 19 -24.27 5.80 21.34
CA PHE A 19 -23.19 6.49 20.62
C PHE A 19 -21.80 5.86 20.81
N ILE A 20 -21.54 5.28 21.97
CA ILE A 20 -20.26 4.59 22.24
C ILE A 20 -20.20 3.25 21.50
N ILE A 21 -21.33 2.54 21.46
CA ILE A 21 -21.43 1.19 20.88
C ILE A 21 -21.62 1.26 19.35
N SER A 22 -22.32 2.27 18.84
CA SER A 22 -22.62 2.49 17.43
C SER A 22 -21.39 2.39 16.51
N PRO A 23 -20.25 3.07 16.75
CA PRO A 23 -19.10 2.97 15.84
C PRO A 23 -18.49 1.57 15.79
N PHE A 24 -18.77 0.72 16.79
CA PHE A 24 -18.29 -0.66 16.82
C PHE A 24 -19.13 -1.60 15.95
N PHE A 25 -20.39 -1.25 15.66
CA PHE A 25 -21.29 -2.02 14.79
C PHE A 25 -21.46 -1.41 13.39
N SER A 26 -21.20 -0.10 13.23
CA SER A 26 -21.27 0.60 11.94
C SER A 26 -20.06 0.37 11.02
N ALA A 27 -19.11 -0.49 11.41
CA ALA A 27 -17.98 -0.88 10.56
C ALA A 27 -18.37 -1.85 9.42
N SER A 28 -19.64 -2.28 9.32
CA SER A 28 -20.10 -3.26 8.32
C SER A 28 -21.23 -2.81 7.40
N GLU A 29 -21.63 -1.53 7.41
CA GLU A 29 -22.59 -1.04 6.42
C GLU A 29 -21.99 0.07 5.56
N GLU A 30 -22.01 -0.22 4.26
CA GLU A 30 -21.18 0.36 3.22
C GLU A 30 -21.50 1.83 2.93
N GLN A 31 -20.45 2.57 2.60
CA GLN A 31 -20.51 3.89 1.99
C GLN A 31 -21.28 3.85 0.66
N PRO A 32 -22.22 4.78 0.38
CA PRO A 32 -22.69 4.99 -0.98
C PRO A 32 -21.73 5.94 -1.69
N ALA A 33 -20.55 5.46 -2.08
CA ALA A 33 -19.68 6.21 -2.99
C ALA A 33 -18.67 5.30 -3.68
N GLY A 34 -19.00 4.91 -4.91
CA GLY A 34 -18.04 4.68 -6.00
C GLY A 34 -16.86 3.75 -5.72
N LYS A 35 -16.97 2.50 -6.19
CA LYS A 35 -15.88 1.67 -6.73
C LYS A 35 -14.48 1.95 -6.13
N ALA A 36 -14.23 1.40 -4.95
CA ALA A 36 -12.89 0.98 -4.59
C ALA A 36 -13.04 -0.35 -3.86
N GLU A 37 -12.89 -1.45 -4.62
CA GLU A 37 -12.48 -2.73 -4.05
C GLU A 37 -11.14 -2.48 -3.35
N THR A 38 -11.21 -2.13 -2.07
CA THR A 38 -10.02 -2.07 -1.23
C THR A 38 -9.80 -3.49 -0.77
N ASP A 39 -9.08 -4.25 -1.61
CA ASP A 39 -8.37 -5.43 -1.15
C ASP A 39 -7.52 -4.95 0.05
N GLU A 40 -7.90 -5.33 1.27
CA GLU A 40 -7.24 -5.02 2.56
C GLU A 40 -5.80 -5.56 2.66
N ARG A 41 -5.18 -5.89 1.53
CA ARG A 41 -3.82 -6.40 1.44
C ARG A 41 -2.86 -5.24 1.35
N LEU A 42 -1.91 -5.20 2.28
CA LEU A 42 -0.76 -4.32 2.23
C LEU A 42 -0.10 -4.43 0.85
N THR A 43 -0.06 -3.31 0.11
CA THR A 43 0.58 -3.26 -1.20
C THR A 43 2.07 -3.02 -1.06
N LEU A 44 2.85 -3.46 -2.05
CA LEU A 44 4.29 -3.23 -2.07
C LEU A 44 4.64 -1.73 -2.01
N GLU A 45 3.81 -0.88 -2.61
CA GLU A 45 3.95 0.59 -2.58
C GLU A 45 3.82 1.15 -1.16
N GLN A 46 2.86 0.64 -0.37
CA GLN A 46 2.69 1.04 1.03
C GLN A 46 3.90 0.67 1.88
N VAL A 47 4.51 -0.50 1.63
CA VAL A 47 5.74 -0.92 2.32
C VAL A 47 6.91 0.00 1.98
N TYR A 48 7.08 0.38 0.70
CA TYR A 48 8.12 1.33 0.32
C TYR A 48 7.89 2.72 0.92
N SER A 49 6.65 3.19 0.96
CA SER A 49 6.30 4.45 1.61
C SER A 49 6.63 4.44 3.10
N ALA A 50 6.32 3.35 3.81
CA ALA A 50 6.62 3.18 5.22
C ALA A 50 8.14 3.18 5.50
N VAL A 51 8.94 2.54 4.64
CA VAL A 51 10.41 2.58 4.75
C VAL A 51 10.93 4.01 4.56
N ASN A 52 10.38 4.76 3.60
CA ASN A 52 10.78 6.14 3.36
C ASN A 52 10.45 7.05 4.57
N GLU A 53 9.28 6.88 5.19
CA GLU A 53 8.92 7.60 6.42
C GLU A 53 9.85 7.23 7.58
N LEU A 54 10.18 5.93 7.74
CA LEU A 54 11.13 5.44 8.72
C LEU A 54 12.53 6.06 8.53
N GLU A 55 13.00 6.19 7.30
CA GLU A 55 14.26 6.87 6.96
C GLU A 55 14.22 8.35 7.33
N MET A 56 13.10 9.02 7.06
CA MET A 56 12.90 10.41 7.46
C MET A 56 12.92 10.58 8.98
N ASP A 57 12.30 9.68 9.73
CA ASP A 57 12.30 9.71 11.19
C ASP A 57 13.68 9.45 11.80
N PHE A 58 14.47 8.57 11.20
CA PHE A 58 15.87 8.39 11.57
C PHE A 58 16.71 9.63 11.29
N LEU A 59 16.57 10.24 10.10
CA LEU A 59 17.26 11.51 9.74
C LEU A 59 16.89 12.64 10.70
N MET A 60 15.63 12.67 11.15
CA MET A 60 15.11 13.60 12.15
C MET A 60 15.52 13.27 13.58
N LYS A 61 16.30 12.19 13.80
CA LYS A 61 16.74 11.71 15.12
C LYS A 61 15.58 11.39 16.07
N LYS A 62 14.40 11.03 15.55
CA LYS A 62 13.26 10.59 16.36
C LYS A 62 13.45 9.16 16.89
N ILE A 63 14.24 8.36 16.19
CA ILE A 63 14.52 6.96 16.50
C ILE A 63 16.02 6.70 16.53
N THR A 64 16.43 5.65 17.24
CA THR A 64 17.84 5.25 17.32
C THR A 64 18.28 4.49 16.08
N HIS A 65 19.59 4.39 15.85
CA HIS A 65 20.14 3.61 14.74
C HIS A 65 19.79 2.13 14.85
N GLU A 66 19.81 1.57 16.06
CA GLU A 66 19.49 0.17 16.30
C GLU A 66 18.02 -0.14 15.98
N ASP A 67 17.11 0.76 16.37
CA ASP A 67 15.68 0.62 16.04
C ASP A 67 15.44 0.76 14.54
N PHE A 68 16.10 1.74 13.91
CA PHE A 68 16.03 1.94 12.47
C PHE A 68 16.45 0.68 11.68
N GLU A 69 17.59 0.08 12.03
CA GLU A 69 18.07 -1.12 11.33
C GLU A 69 17.12 -2.31 11.51
N LYS A 70 16.63 -2.54 12.73
CA LYS A 70 15.67 -3.62 13.01
C LYS A 70 14.38 -3.45 12.22
N LEU A 71 13.80 -2.25 12.22
CA LEU A 71 12.54 -1.99 11.50
C LEU A 71 12.75 -2.06 9.98
N LYS A 72 13.87 -1.52 9.48
CA LYS A 72 14.19 -1.57 8.05
C LYS A 72 14.34 -3.01 7.55
N GLU A 73 15.00 -3.87 8.31
CA GLU A 73 15.12 -5.30 7.98
C GLU A 73 13.74 -5.97 7.92
N GLN A 74 12.86 -5.71 8.89
CA GLN A 74 11.50 -6.25 8.91
C GLN A 74 10.69 -5.83 7.67
N TYR A 75 10.74 -4.55 7.29
CA TYR A 75 10.06 -4.08 6.09
C TYR A 75 10.63 -4.66 4.80
N GLN A 76 11.94 -4.90 4.73
CA GLN A 76 12.56 -5.56 3.57
C GLN A 76 12.11 -7.02 3.43
N LEU A 77 11.99 -7.74 4.53
CA LEU A 77 11.45 -9.10 4.54
C LEU A 77 9.98 -9.11 4.08
N LEU A 78 9.17 -8.17 4.58
CA LEU A 78 7.78 -8.01 4.17
C LEU A 78 7.66 -7.70 2.67
N ALA A 79 8.49 -6.81 2.14
CA ALA A 79 8.52 -6.50 0.70
C ALA A 79 8.89 -7.72 -0.14
N ALA A 80 9.86 -8.54 0.32
CA ALA A 80 10.25 -9.77 -0.36
C ALA A 80 9.11 -10.81 -0.38
N GLU A 81 8.34 -10.91 0.69
CA GLU A 81 7.17 -11.78 0.76
C GLU A 81 6.07 -11.33 -0.21
N LEU A 82 5.72 -10.04 -0.21
CA LEU A 82 4.73 -9.47 -1.13
C LEU A 82 5.12 -9.66 -2.60
N LEU A 83 6.39 -9.43 -2.95
CA LEU A 83 6.91 -9.69 -4.30
C LEU A 83 6.75 -11.16 -4.72
N LYS A 84 6.96 -12.09 -3.79
CA LYS A 84 6.81 -13.53 -4.05
C LYS A 84 5.34 -13.90 -4.27
N GLU A 85 4.43 -13.32 -3.51
CA GLU A 85 2.98 -13.50 -3.68
C GLU A 85 2.50 -12.96 -5.03
N GLU A 86 2.88 -11.73 -5.38
CA GLU A 86 2.56 -11.13 -6.68
C GLU A 86 3.07 -11.98 -7.85
N THR A 87 4.30 -12.51 -7.73
CA THR A 87 4.91 -13.38 -8.75
C THR A 87 4.16 -14.70 -8.88
N LYS A 88 3.67 -15.28 -7.77
CA LYS A 88 2.91 -16.53 -7.75
C LYS A 88 1.51 -16.33 -8.35
N HIS A 89 0.84 -15.23 -8.03
CA HIS A 89 -0.44 -14.85 -8.64
C HIS A 89 -0.31 -14.60 -10.15
N LYS A 90 0.80 -14.01 -10.61
CA LYS A 90 1.09 -13.80 -12.04
C LYS A 90 1.33 -15.11 -12.80
N LYS A 91 1.94 -16.12 -12.17
CA LYS A 91 2.13 -17.46 -12.78
C LYS A 91 0.84 -18.26 -12.91
N LEU A 92 -0.16 -18.02 -12.05
CA LEU A 92 -1.46 -18.71 -12.12
C LEU A 92 -2.42 -18.11 -13.16
N LYS A 93 -2.27 -16.82 -13.52
CA LYS A 93 -3.14 -16.14 -14.51
C LYS A 93 -2.69 -16.30 -15.97
N HIS A 94 -1.52 -16.87 -16.25
CA HIS A 94 -1.07 -17.13 -17.62
C HIS A 94 -0.31 -18.46 -17.76
N PRO A 95 -1.00 -19.58 -18.05
CA PRO A 95 -0.31 -20.81 -18.40
C PRO A 95 0.48 -20.70 -19.71
N HIS A 96 0.02 -20.00 -20.75
CA HIS A 96 0.77 -19.87 -22.03
C HIS A 96 0.25 -18.68 -22.84
N ALA A 97 1.03 -17.61 -23.07
CA ALA A 97 0.89 -16.73 -24.26
C ALA A 97 1.83 -15.50 -24.37
N ALA A 98 2.45 -14.97 -23.29
CA ALA A 98 2.96 -13.58 -23.36
C ALA A 98 4.49 -13.37 -23.29
N VAL A 99 5.30 -14.42 -23.15
CA VAL A 99 6.78 -14.24 -22.97
C VAL A 99 7.49 -13.82 -24.26
N GLY A 100 6.89 -14.03 -25.43
CA GLY A 100 7.55 -13.76 -26.72
C GLY A 100 7.48 -12.32 -27.25
N LYS A 101 6.46 -11.53 -26.87
CA LYS A 101 6.24 -10.19 -27.47
C LYS A 101 6.97 -9.07 -26.74
N THR A 102 7.07 -9.14 -25.41
CA THR A 102 7.66 -8.05 -24.60
C THR A 102 9.17 -7.96 -24.76
N LYS A 103 9.86 -9.10 -24.95
CA LYS A 103 11.32 -9.12 -25.13
C LYS A 103 11.76 -8.50 -26.46
N LYS A 104 11.03 -8.79 -27.55
CA LYS A 104 11.31 -8.19 -28.86
C LYS A 104 11.15 -6.67 -28.87
N ALA A 105 10.11 -6.14 -28.20
CA ALA A 105 9.89 -4.70 -28.14
C ALA A 105 10.97 -3.97 -27.30
N ALA A 106 11.44 -4.60 -26.22
CA ALA A 106 12.54 -4.07 -25.42
C ALA A 106 13.87 -4.10 -26.20
N ASP A 107 14.19 -5.22 -26.86
CA ASP A 107 15.41 -5.36 -27.67
C ASP A 107 15.45 -4.36 -28.85
N GLU A 108 14.29 -4.06 -29.46
CA GLU A 108 14.17 -3.09 -30.55
C GLU A 108 14.34 -1.64 -30.06
N ALA A 109 13.78 -1.30 -28.90
CA ALA A 109 13.96 0.01 -28.28
C ALA A 109 15.43 0.25 -27.86
N GLU A 110 16.10 -0.76 -27.30
CA GLU A 110 17.53 -0.68 -26.95
C GLU A 110 18.43 -0.48 -28.19
N ALA A 111 18.10 -1.17 -29.29
CA ALA A 111 18.83 -1.02 -30.55
C ALA A 111 18.68 0.38 -31.17
N GLU A 112 17.50 0.99 -31.07
CA GLU A 112 17.23 2.36 -31.54
C GLU A 112 18.04 3.39 -30.75
N ILE A 113 18.06 3.27 -29.40
CA ILE A 113 18.81 4.15 -28.51
C ILE A 113 20.33 4.09 -28.80
N LEU A 114 20.87 2.90 -29.02
CA LEU A 114 22.29 2.70 -29.35
C LEU A 114 22.68 3.36 -30.69
N ARG A 115 21.77 3.38 -31.68
CA ARG A 115 22.01 4.03 -32.96
C ARG A 115 22.07 5.55 -32.83
N GLU A 116 21.14 6.15 -32.10
CA GLU A 116 21.12 7.59 -31.86
C GLU A 116 22.35 8.06 -31.07
N LEU A 117 22.75 7.32 -30.02
CA LEU A 117 23.99 7.62 -29.28
C LEU A 117 25.23 7.58 -30.17
N LYS A 118 25.31 6.64 -31.11
CA LYS A 118 26.44 6.53 -32.04
C LYS A 118 26.47 7.69 -33.04
N LYS A 119 25.31 8.19 -33.51
CA LYS A 119 25.24 9.39 -34.37
C LYS A 119 25.74 10.62 -33.63
N LEU A 120 25.29 10.83 -32.39
CA LEU A 120 25.72 11.96 -31.57
C LEU A 120 27.22 11.95 -31.29
N ARG A 121 27.79 10.75 -31.08
CA ARG A 121 29.24 10.59 -30.89
C ARG A 121 30.04 10.96 -32.15
N ASN A 122 29.52 10.65 -33.33
CA ASN A 122 30.19 10.96 -34.60
C ASN A 122 29.97 12.41 -35.08
N GLN A 123 29.04 13.15 -34.49
CA GLN A 123 28.83 14.59 -34.77
C GLN A 123 29.63 15.51 -33.82
N LYS A 124 30.18 14.96 -32.73
CA LYS A 124 30.98 15.70 -31.73
C LYS A 124 32.50 15.46 -31.84
N GLY A 125 32.97 14.86 -32.94
CA GLY A 125 34.38 14.77 -33.32
C GLY A 125 34.59 15.43 -34.67
#